data_AF-A0A2Z5X250-F1
#
_entry.id   AF-A0A2Z5X250-F1
#
_cell.length_a   1.000
_cell.length_b   1.000
_cell.length_c   1.000
_cell.angle_alpha   90.00
_cell.angle_beta   90.00
_cell.angle_gamma   90.00
#
_symmetry.space_group_name_H-M   'P 1'
#
loop_
_entity.id
_entity.type
_entity.pdbx_description
1 polymer ?
#
loop_
_entity_poly.entity_id
_entity_poly.type
_entity_poly.pdbx_seq_one_letter_code
_entity_poly.pdbx_strand_id
1 'polypeptide(L)'
;MVSYAHEGLSEETPVDIELAINATEKFLELKIWDYGEPFDLLAEIDRLSREAHKNKDFENIDDIPTGGRGLIIAKTIADNIRYETSSDGRNCFVMTKSFANFTQNIPN
;
A
#
# COMPACT_ATOMS: atom_id res chain seq x y z
N MET A 1 7.44 1.17 2.45
CA MET A 1 7.21 -0.05 1.67
C MET A 1 8.27 -0.12 0.60
N VAL A 2 8.27 0.73 -0.43
CA VAL A 2 9.44 0.87 -1.33
C VAL A 2 10.71 1.25 -0.59
N SER A 3 10.69 2.27 0.28
CA SER A 3 11.87 2.66 1.08
C SER A 3 12.38 1.57 2.02
N TYR A 4 11.54 0.57 2.33
CA TYR A 4 11.93 -0.58 3.14
C TYR A 4 12.51 -1.69 2.26
N ALA A 5 11.86 -1.95 1.13
CA ALA A 5 12.32 -2.92 0.14
C ALA A 5 13.68 -2.52 -0.46
N HIS A 6 13.92 -1.23 -0.66
CA HIS A 6 15.18 -0.70 -1.20
C HIS A 6 16.26 -0.46 -0.13
N GLU A 7 16.05 -0.89 1.12
CA GLU A 7 17.08 -0.76 2.16
C GLU A 7 18.36 -1.50 1.73
N GLY A 8 19.47 -0.78 1.64
CA GLY A 8 20.76 -1.32 1.18
C GLY A 8 20.93 -1.38 -0.34
N LEU A 9 19.94 -0.96 -1.14
CA LEU A 9 20.09 -0.76 -2.57
C LEU A 9 20.65 0.64 -2.90
N SER A 10 21.08 0.84 -4.14
CA SER A 10 21.53 2.16 -4.63
C SER A 10 20.38 3.17 -4.57
N GLU A 11 20.67 4.44 -4.26
CA GLU A 11 19.68 5.53 -4.37
C GLU A 11 19.19 5.75 -5.80
N GLU A 12 19.94 5.26 -6.80
CA GLU A 12 19.55 5.29 -8.22
C GLU A 12 18.60 4.13 -8.60
N THR A 13 18.30 3.21 -7.67
CA THR A 13 17.43 2.06 -7.94
C THR A 13 16.04 2.57 -8.34
N PRO A 14 15.54 2.23 -9.53
CA PRO A 14 14.29 2.78 -10.01
C PRO A 14 13.08 2.24 -9.24
N VAL A 15 12.06 3.07 -9.14
CA VAL A 15 10.74 2.74 -8.61
C VAL A 15 9.74 3.07 -9.70
N ASP A 16 9.12 2.04 -10.27
CA ASP A 16 8.11 2.23 -11.31
C ASP A 16 6.72 2.32 -10.68
N ILE A 17 5.93 3.30 -11.11
CA ILE A 17 4.55 3.47 -10.66
C ILE A 17 3.64 3.40 -11.89
N GLU A 18 2.68 2.47 -11.87
CA GLU A 18 1.67 2.33 -12.92
C GLU A 18 0.28 2.61 -12.36
N LEU A 19 -0.55 3.28 -13.16
CA LEU A 19 -1.93 3.57 -12.82
C LEU A 19 -2.85 3.15 -13.96
N ALA A 20 -3.83 2.29 -13.66
CA ALA A 20 -4.86 1.88 -14.59
C ALA A 20 -6.25 2.20 -14.03
N ILE A 21 -7.13 2.70 -14.90
CA ILE A 21 -8.54 2.93 -14.58
C ILE A 21 -9.35 1.96 -15.42
N ASN A 22 -10.00 0.99 -14.77
CA ASN A 22 -10.98 0.13 -15.42
C ASN A 22 -12.36 0.80 -15.34
N ALA A 23 -12.74 1.50 -16.42
CA ALA A 23 -14.02 2.21 -16.49
C ALA A 23 -15.24 1.26 -16.59
N THR A 24 -15.05 0.02 -17.02
CA THR A 24 -16.12 -0.98 -17.14
C THR A 24 -16.42 -1.60 -15.78
N GLU A 25 -15.39 -2.10 -15.11
CA GLU A 25 -15.49 -2.72 -13.78
C GLU A 25 -15.44 -1.70 -12.64
N LYS A 26 -15.31 -0.41 -12.98
CA LYS A 26 -15.37 0.73 -12.06
C LYS A 26 -14.36 0.66 -10.94
N PHE A 27 -13.10 0.45 -11.25
CA PHE A 27 -12.02 0.55 -10.27
C PHE A 27 -10.76 1.21 -10.83
N LEU A 28 -9.95 1.69 -9.90
CA LEU A 28 -8.57 2.13 -10.11
C LEU A 28 -7.63 1.07 -9.57
N GLU A 29 -6.58 0.74 -10.31
CA GLU A 29 -5.47 -0.10 -9.88
C GLU A 29 -4.18 0.72 -9.94
N LEU A 30 -3.49 0.81 -8.80
CA LEU A 30 -2.15 1.38 -8.68
C LEU A 30 -1.18 0.23 -8.45
N LYS A 31 -0.10 0.19 -9.22
CA LYS A 31 1.04 -0.71 -9.02
C LYS A 31 2.28 0.09 -8.69
N ILE A 32 3.05 -0.40 -7.73
CA ILE A 32 4.35 0.15 -7.36
C ILE A 32 5.34 -1.00 -7.41
N TRP A 33 6.35 -0.85 -8.26
CA TRP A 33 7.38 -1.85 -8.47
C TRP A 33 8.64 -1.52 -7.69
N ASP A 34 9.26 -2.53 -7.11
CA ASP A 34 10.53 -2.44 -6.39
C ASP A 34 11.45 -3.63 -6.69
N TYR A 35 12.70 -3.50 -6.29
CA TYR A 35 13.78 -4.48 -6.50
C TYR A 35 14.28 -5.05 -5.16
N GLY A 36 13.48 -4.90 -4.10
CA GLY A 36 13.86 -5.36 -2.78
C GLY A 36 13.68 -6.84 -2.56
N GLU A 37 13.96 -7.28 -1.34
CA GLU A 37 13.61 -8.63 -0.92
C GLU A 37 12.08 -8.78 -0.78
N PRO A 38 11.51 -9.90 -1.24
CA PRO A 38 10.10 -10.17 -1.04
C PRO A 38 9.78 -10.35 0.45
N PHE A 39 8.60 -9.93 0.88
CA PHE A 39 8.13 -10.08 2.25
C PHE A 39 6.66 -10.50 2.31
N ASP A 40 6.26 -11.09 3.43
CA ASP A 40 4.86 -11.44 3.67
C ASP A 40 4.06 -10.19 4.05
N LEU A 41 3.29 -9.68 3.10
CA LEU A 41 2.45 -8.49 3.27
C LEU A 41 1.43 -8.65 4.41
N LEU A 42 0.81 -9.82 4.53
CA LEU A 42 -0.25 -10.03 5.52
C LEU A 42 0.34 -10.13 6.93
N ALA A 43 1.46 -10.83 7.08
CA ALA A 43 2.19 -10.88 8.34
C ALA A 43 2.65 -9.49 8.78
N GLU A 44 3.11 -8.65 7.85
CA GLU A 44 3.53 -7.29 8.14
C GLU A 44 2.37 -6.39 8.55
N ILE A 45 1.21 -6.49 7.88
CA ILE A 45 -0.02 -5.77 8.28
C ILE A 45 -0.47 -6.18 9.69
N ASP A 46 -0.46 -7.48 10.00
CA ASP A 46 -0.82 -8.00 11.31
C ASP A 46 0.16 -7.52 12.40
N ARG A 47 1.47 -7.49 12.09
CA ARG A 47 2.49 -6.91 12.97
C ARG A 47 2.21 -5.43 13.26
N LEU A 48 2.03 -4.60 12.22
CA LEU A 48 1.75 -3.17 12.34
C LEU A 48 0.44 -2.90 13.09
N SER A 49 -0.59 -3.70 12.87
CA SER A 49 -1.88 -3.56 13.56
C SER A 49 -1.73 -3.83 15.06
N ARG A 50 -0.99 -4.89 15.43
CA ARG A 50 -0.70 -5.19 16.85
C ARG A 50 0.13 -4.10 17.51
N GLU A 51 1.11 -3.55 16.81
CA GLU A 51 1.92 -2.45 17.32
C GLU A 51 1.08 -1.20 17.55
N ALA A 52 0.24 -0.80 16.59
CA ALA A 52 -0.69 0.31 16.77
C ALA A 52 -1.64 0.11 17.97
N HIS A 53 -2.09 -1.12 18.24
CA HIS A 53 -2.94 -1.42 19.39
C HIS A 53 -2.20 -1.41 20.74
N LYS A 54 -0.92 -1.79 20.78
CA LYS A 54 -0.08 -1.71 21.99
C LYS A 54 0.27 -0.26 22.35
N ASN A 55 0.23 0.62 21.36
CA ASN A 55 0.75 1.97 21.41
C ASN A 55 -0.35 3.04 21.55
N LYS A 56 -1.40 2.77 22.33
CA LYS A 56 -2.44 3.77 22.63
C LYS A 56 -1.96 4.95 23.48
N ASP A 57 -0.76 4.86 24.05
CA ASP A 57 -0.19 5.85 24.97
C ASP A 57 0.91 6.72 24.31
N PHE A 58 1.00 6.80 22.98
CA PHE A 58 1.87 7.78 22.35
C PHE A 58 1.28 9.19 22.50
N GLU A 59 1.61 9.84 23.62
CA GLU A 59 1.38 11.26 23.86
C GLU A 59 2.11 12.15 22.82
N ASN A 60 3.05 11.59 22.04
CA ASN A 60 3.89 12.32 21.10
C ASN A 60 3.91 11.69 19.69
N ILE A 61 3.70 12.53 18.66
CA ILE A 61 3.65 12.12 17.24
C ILE A 61 4.99 11.55 16.72
N ASP A 62 6.07 11.94 17.38
CA ASP A 62 7.45 11.54 17.06
C ASP A 62 7.78 10.10 17.48
N ASP A 63 7.02 9.51 18.42
CA ASP A 63 7.23 8.14 18.91
C ASP A 63 6.49 7.08 18.06
N ILE A 64 5.61 7.51 17.16
CA ILE A 64 4.98 6.61 16.19
C ILE A 64 6.06 6.22 15.17
N PRO A 65 6.43 4.94 15.03
CA PRO A 65 7.42 4.49 14.06
C PRO A 65 7.15 5.13 12.68
N THR A 66 8.18 5.74 12.10
CA THR A 66 8.10 6.38 10.77
C THR A 66 7.90 5.33 9.67
N GLY A 67 8.34 4.09 9.91
CA GLY A 67 8.05 2.92 9.08
C GLY A 67 6.59 2.45 9.17
N GLY A 68 6.10 1.78 8.12
CA GLY A 68 4.79 1.12 8.13
C GLY A 68 3.56 2.01 7.88
N ARG A 69 3.64 3.33 8.09
CA ARG A 69 2.51 4.26 7.88
C ARG A 69 1.94 4.19 6.45
N GLY A 70 2.80 4.07 5.44
CA GLY A 70 2.37 3.94 4.04
C GLY A 70 1.50 2.70 3.79
N LEU A 71 1.80 1.59 4.47
CA LEU A 71 1.03 0.35 4.35
C LEU A 71 -0.31 0.46 5.10
N ILE A 72 -0.32 1.11 6.26
CA ILE A 72 -1.55 1.42 7.01
C ILE A 72 -2.48 2.29 6.15
N ILE A 73 -1.96 3.39 5.59
CA ILE A 73 -2.72 4.29 4.71
C ILE A 73 -3.30 3.50 3.53
N ALA A 74 -2.48 2.70 2.84
CA ALA A 74 -2.92 1.90 1.71
C ALA A 74 -4.05 0.93 2.11
N LYS A 75 -3.93 0.25 3.25
CA LYS A 75 -4.97 -0.64 3.79
C LYS A 75 -6.26 0.10 4.18
N THR A 76 -6.14 1.34 4.67
CA THR A 76 -7.29 2.16 5.05
C THR A 76 -8.07 2.66 3.82
N ILE A 77 -7.38 3.01 2.74
CA ILE A 77 -8.03 3.63 1.57
C ILE A 77 -8.43 2.62 0.49
N ALA A 78 -7.64 1.57 0.28
CA ALA A 78 -7.87 0.59 -0.77
C ALA A 78 -8.92 -0.42 -0.36
N ASP A 79 -9.64 -0.96 -1.34
CA ASP A 79 -10.56 -2.08 -1.09
C ASP A 79 -9.78 -3.40 -1.05
N ASN A 80 -8.76 -3.53 -1.90
CA ASN A 80 -7.82 -4.66 -1.88
C ASN A 80 -6.39 -4.17 -2.01
N ILE A 81 -5.47 -4.90 -1.37
CA ILE A 81 -4.03 -4.76 -1.54
C ILE A 81 -3.40 -6.13 -1.65
N ARG A 82 -2.32 -6.24 -2.43
CA ARG A 82 -1.50 -7.45 -2.57
C ARG A 82 -0.06 -7.08 -2.87
N TYR A 83 0.85 -8.01 -2.61
CA TYR A 83 2.27 -7.88 -2.90
C TYR A 83 2.74 -9.20 -3.50
N GLU A 84 3.31 -9.14 -4.69
CA GLU A 84 3.63 -10.32 -5.48
C GLU A 84 5.02 -10.17 -6.11
N THR A 85 5.80 -11.23 -6.09
CA THR A 85 7.05 -11.31 -6.85
C THR A 85 6.74 -11.70 -8.28
N SER A 86 7.20 -10.89 -9.22
CA SER A 86 7.06 -11.08 -10.64
C SER A 86 8.11 -12.04 -11.19
N SER A 87 7.86 -12.60 -12.37
CA SER A 87 8.75 -13.54 -13.04
C SER A 87 10.10 -12.94 -13.45
N ASP A 88 10.19 -11.62 -13.53
CA ASP A 88 11.42 -10.86 -13.79
C ASP A 88 12.23 -10.57 -12.52
N GLY A 89 11.79 -11.07 -11.36
CA GLY A 89 12.49 -10.92 -10.07
C GLY A 89 12.20 -9.61 -9.34
N ARG A 90 11.36 -8.73 -9.89
CA ARG A 90 10.86 -7.53 -9.20
C ARG A 90 9.70 -7.88 -8.29
N ASN A 91 9.48 -7.08 -7.25
CA ASN A 91 8.23 -7.16 -6.50
C ASN A 91 7.26 -6.07 -6.95
N CYS A 92 5.98 -6.35 -6.78
CA CYS A 92 4.90 -5.45 -7.15
C CYS A 92 3.90 -5.36 -6.02
N PHE A 93 3.77 -4.17 -5.45
CA PHE A 93 2.63 -3.82 -4.61
C PHE A 93 1.49 -3.33 -5.48
N VAL A 94 0.33 -3.94 -5.31
CA VAL A 94 -0.90 -3.54 -6.00
C VAL A 94 -1.92 -3.09 -4.98
N MET A 95 -2.54 -1.93 -5.22
CA MET A 95 -3.75 -1.50 -4.51
C MET A 95 -4.87 -1.20 -5.50
N THR A 96 -6.09 -1.65 -5.17
CA THR A 96 -7.28 -1.38 -5.97
C THR A 96 -8.31 -0.60 -5.18
N LYS A 97 -8.95 0.38 -5.82
CA LYS A 97 -10.08 1.13 -5.25
C LYS A 97 -11.25 1.18 -6.22
N SER A 98 -12.40 0.68 -5.79
CA SER A 98 -13.65 0.72 -6.54
C SER A 98 -14.28 2.10 -6.45
N PHE A 99 -14.87 2.56 -7.55
CA PHE A 99 -15.67 3.77 -7.57
C PHE A 99 -17.10 3.43 -7.15
N ALA A 100 -17.63 4.14 -6.16
CA ALA A 100 -19.06 4.09 -5.89
C ALA A 100 -19.83 4.75 -7.05
N ASN A 101 -20.96 4.17 -7.45
CA ASN A 101 -21.93 4.88 -8.27
C ASN A 101 -22.55 5.98 -7.40
N PHE A 102 -22.05 7.21 -7.51
CA PHE A 102 -22.75 8.38 -6.99
C PHE A 102 -23.97 8.64 -7.88
N THR A 103 -25.05 7.88 -7.71
CA THR A 103 -26.36 8.33 -8.16
C THR A 103 -26.77 9.48 -7.26
N GLN A 104 -26.58 10.71 -7.75
CA GLN A 104 -27.23 11.89 -7.20
C GLN A 104 -28.75 11.64 -7.27
N ASN A 105 -29.35 11.27 -6.13
CA ASN A 105 -30.79 11.36 -5.97
C ASN A 105 -31.13 12.85 -5.95
N ILE A 106 -31.42 13.43 -7.11
CA ILE A 106 -32.08 14.73 -7.19
C ILE A 106 -33.56 14.45 -6.88
N PRO A 107 -34.11 14.87 -5.73
CA PRO A 107 -35.54 14.77 -5.51
C PRO A 107 -36.26 15.68 -6.51
N ASN A 108 -37.29 15.13 -7.16
CA ASN A 108 -38.24 15.87 -8.00
C ASN A 108 -38.94 16.99 -7.23
#